data_AF-A0A6M2E9L1-F1
#
_entry.id   AF-A0A6M2E9L1-F1
#
_cell.length_a   1.000
_cell.length_b   1.000
_cell.length_c   1.000
_cell.angle_alpha   90.00
_cell.angle_beta   90.00
_cell.angle_gamma   90.00
#
_symmetry.space_group_name_H-M   'P 1'
#
loop_
_entity.id
_entity.type
_entity.pdbx_description
1 polymer ?
#
loop_
_entity_poly.entity_id
_entity_poly.type
_entity_poly.pdbx_seq_one_letter_code
_entity_poly.pdbx_strand_id
1 'polypeptide(L)'
;MTRCARCCLHSSIRIVNLVMLLCGIGTIIYSLWLQKKWDESIAKFPLGSSPLIPWFIYTFLGAGIVVCLSTIGGYIIANCISNSTLCFYIVAICCLLFLEVAVIVAIFFKIDWGKVCLLYF
;
A
#
# COMPACT_ATOMS: atom_id res chain seq x y z
N MET A 1 11.89 -32.45 -13.39
CA MET A 1 11.57 -31.04 -13.72
C MET A 1 10.78 -30.29 -12.63
N THR A 2 10.38 -30.89 -11.51
CA THR A 2 9.58 -30.24 -10.46
C THR A 2 10.37 -29.38 -9.46
N ARG A 3 11.69 -29.61 -9.32
CA ARG A 3 12.57 -28.79 -8.47
C ARG A 3 12.70 -27.35 -8.96
N CYS A 4 12.64 -27.12 -10.28
CA CYS A 4 12.83 -25.80 -10.87
C CYS A 4 11.64 -24.86 -10.56
N ALA A 5 10.40 -25.34 -10.71
CA ALA A 5 9.20 -24.55 -10.45
C ALA A 5 9.09 -24.09 -8.99
N ARG A 6 9.45 -24.95 -8.02
CA ARG A 6 9.45 -24.58 -6.59
C ARG A 6 10.51 -23.52 -6.27
N CYS A 7 11.69 -23.61 -6.88
CA CYS A 7 12.73 -22.59 -6.73
C CYS A 7 12.31 -21.25 -7.37
N CYS A 8 11.69 -21.28 -8.54
CA CYS A 8 11.17 -20.09 -9.21
C CYS A 8 10.07 -19.43 -8.38
N LEU A 9 9.08 -20.20 -7.90
CA LEU A 9 8.02 -19.68 -7.04
C LEU A 9 8.56 -19.05 -5.76
N HIS A 10 9.50 -19.73 -5.09
CA HIS A 10 10.12 -19.20 -3.88
C HIS A 10 10.91 -17.90 -4.13
N SER A 11 11.61 -17.81 -5.28
CA SER A 11 12.31 -16.61 -5.70
C SER A 11 11.35 -15.46 -6.03
N SER A 12 10.29 -15.72 -6.78
CA SER A 12 9.26 -14.74 -7.13
C SER A 12 8.54 -14.20 -5.90
N ILE A 13 8.14 -15.06 -4.95
CA ILE A 13 7.51 -14.64 -3.69
C ILE A 13 8.43 -13.70 -2.90
N ARG A 14 9.73 -14.00 -2.85
CA ARG A 14 10.72 -13.14 -2.18
C ARG A 14 10.82 -11.76 -2.82
N ILE A 15 10.81 -11.70 -4.16
CA ILE A 15 10.86 -10.43 -4.91
C ILE A 15 9.58 -9.63 -4.68
N VAL A 16 8.39 -10.25 -4.79
CA VAL A 16 7.11 -9.58 -4.58
C VAL A 16 6.98 -9.06 -3.15
N ASN A 17 7.43 -9.83 -2.16
CA ASN A 17 7.47 -9.38 -0.76
C ASN A 17 8.37 -8.16 -0.55
N LEU A 18 9.52 -8.10 -1.24
CA LEU A 18 10.41 -6.94 -1.18
C LEU A 18 9.75 -5.71 -1.80
N VAL A 19 9.10 -5.87 -2.96
CA VAL A 19 8.36 -4.79 -3.63
C VAL A 19 7.21 -4.29 -2.74
N MET A 20 6.40 -5.21 -2.21
CA MET A 20 5.29 -4.88 -1.29
C MET A 20 5.76 -4.16 -0.05
N LEU A 21 6.90 -4.53 0.52
CA LEU A 21 7.48 -3.84 1.67
C LEU A 21 7.87 -2.40 1.30
N LEU A 22 8.52 -2.19 0.16
CA LEU A 22 8.88 -0.85 -0.33
C LEU A 22 7.63 -0.01 -0.59
N CYS A 23 6.61 -0.56 -1.25
CA CYS A 23 5.33 0.10 -1.49
C CYS A 23 4.59 0.43 -0.17
N GLY A 24 4.58 -0.50 0.78
CA GLY A 24 3.99 -0.31 2.11
C GLY A 24 4.67 0.81 2.89
N ILE A 25 6.00 0.81 2.94
CA ILE A 25 6.80 1.89 3.55
C ILE A 25 6.52 3.23 2.85
N GLY A 26 6.49 3.26 1.52
CA GLY A 26 6.16 4.44 0.74
C GLY A 26 4.76 4.98 1.07
N THR A 27 3.78 4.10 1.21
CA THR A 27 2.40 4.45 1.59
C THR A 27 2.33 5.02 3.01
N ILE A 28 3.07 4.46 3.96
CA ILE A 28 3.15 4.97 5.34
C ILE A 28 3.80 6.36 5.36
N ILE A 29 4.95 6.54 4.70
CA ILE A 29 5.64 7.84 4.61
C ILE A 29 4.73 8.88 3.95
N TYR A 30 4.07 8.52 2.86
CA TYR A 30 3.13 9.40 2.17
C TYR A 30 1.93 9.79 3.05
N SER A 31 1.39 8.83 3.81
CA SER A 31 0.28 9.07 4.75
C SER A 31 0.68 10.04 5.87
N LEU A 32 1.87 9.83 6.46
CA LEU A 32 2.42 10.73 7.49
C LEU A 32 2.69 12.14 6.92
N TRP A 33 3.16 12.23 5.68
CA TRP A 33 3.34 13.51 5.00
C TRP A 33 2.00 14.23 4.77
N LEU A 34 0.97 13.50 4.35
CA LEU A 34 -0.38 14.06 4.19
C LEU A 34 -0.94 14.57 5.52
N GLN A 35 -0.69 13.84 6.61
CA GLN A 35 -1.09 14.23 7.96
C GLN A 35 -0.39 15.53 8.40
N LYS A 36 0.92 15.67 8.15
CA LYS A 36 1.66 16.91 8.43
C LYS A 36 1.11 18.10 7.65
N LYS A 37 0.85 17.91 6.35
CA LYS A 37 0.24 18.96 5.51
C LYS A 37 -1.17 19.34 5.95
N TRP A 38 -1.94 18.37 6.44
CA TRP A 38 -3.28 18.61 6.96
C TRP A 38 -3.22 19.47 8.24
N ASP A 39 -2.31 19.17 9.16
CA ASP A 39 -2.09 19.95 10.38
C ASP A 39 -1.68 21.41 10.07
N GLU A 40 -0.73 21.62 9.14
CA GLU A 40 -0.33 22.95 8.66
C GLU A 40 -1.49 23.72 8.00
N SER A 41 -2.45 23.01 7.40
CA SER A 41 -3.64 23.61 6.80
C SER A 41 -4.66 24.04 7.86
N ILE A 42 -4.82 23.27 8.95
CA ILE A 42 -5.74 23.62 10.04
C ILE A 42 -5.23 24.81 10.84
N ALA A 43 -3.93 24.91 11.06
CA ALA A 43 -3.31 26.06 11.73
C ALA A 43 -3.63 27.40 11.05
N LYS A 44 -3.99 27.38 9.76
CA LYS A 44 -4.38 28.57 8.98
C LYS A 44 -5.88 28.89 9.03
N PHE A 45 -6.73 28.01 9.56
CA PHE A 45 -8.16 28.23 9.74
C PHE A 45 -8.50 28.46 11.21
N PRO A 46 -8.48 29.71 11.70
CA PRO A 46 -9.02 30.02 13.02
C PRO A 46 -10.55 30.05 12.93
N LEU A 47 -11.23 29.42 13.88
CA LEU A 47 -12.69 29.38 14.08
C LEU A 47 -13.49 28.34 13.25
N GLY A 48 -13.79 27.22 13.92
CA GLY A 48 -15.17 26.76 14.05
C GLY A 48 -15.74 25.84 12.97
N SER A 49 -15.16 25.73 11.79
CA SER A 49 -15.56 24.72 10.82
C SER A 49 -14.69 23.48 11.00
N SER A 50 -15.19 22.46 11.70
CA SER A 50 -14.55 21.16 11.82
C SER A 50 -14.19 20.66 10.40
N PRO A 51 -12.90 20.63 10.00
CA PRO A 51 -12.55 19.91 8.81
C PRO A 51 -12.76 18.45 9.20
N LEU A 52 -13.76 17.78 8.63
CA LEU A 52 -13.88 16.33 8.78
C LEU A 52 -12.50 15.77 8.46
N ILE A 53 -11.83 15.24 9.49
CA ILE A 53 -10.55 14.57 9.35
C ILE A 53 -10.73 13.62 8.18
N PRO A 54 -9.96 13.77 7.08
CA PRO A 54 -10.21 12.98 5.91
C PRO A 54 -9.91 11.54 6.29
N TRP A 55 -10.98 10.76 6.49
CA TRP A 55 -10.95 9.33 6.82
C TRP A 55 -9.99 8.56 5.91
N PHE A 56 -9.84 9.06 4.68
CA PHE A 56 -8.83 8.72 3.70
C PHE A 56 -7.38 8.60 4.25
N ILE A 57 -6.89 9.52 5.08
CA ILE A 57 -5.50 9.44 5.60
C ILE A 57 -5.32 8.18 6.44
N TYR A 58 -6.29 7.89 7.30
CA TYR A 58 -6.26 6.70 8.16
C TYR A 58 -6.44 5.40 7.37
N THR A 59 -7.24 5.41 6.31
CA THR A 59 -7.38 4.22 5.45
C THR A 59 -6.08 3.90 4.71
N PHE A 60 -5.33 4.90 4.26
CA PHE A 60 -4.03 4.72 3.60
C PHE A 60 -2.95 4.26 4.57
N LEU A 61 -2.93 4.83 5.77
CA LEU A 61 -2.01 4.41 6.83
C LEU A 61 -2.29 2.96 7.25
N GLY A 62 -3.56 2.62 7.47
CA GLY A 62 -3.99 1.26 7.80
C GLY A 62 -3.65 0.26 6.70
N ALA A 63 -3.89 0.59 5.44
CA ALA A 63 -3.54 -0.25 4.31
C ALA A 63 -2.02 -0.53 4.26
N GLY A 64 -1.18 0.49 4.45
CA GLY A 64 0.27 0.32 4.51
C GLY A 64 0.73 -0.61 5.64
N ILE A 65 0.12 -0.52 6.83
CA ILE A 65 0.43 -1.40 7.96
C ILE A 65 0.04 -2.86 7.65
N VAL A 66 -1.14 -3.08 7.05
CA VAL A 66 -1.61 -4.42 6.65
C VAL A 66 -0.68 -5.04 5.61
N VAL A 67 -0.21 -4.25 4.63
CA VAL A 67 0.76 -4.69 3.61
C VAL A 67 2.08 -5.11 4.28
N CYS A 68 2.62 -4.31 5.20
CA CYS A 68 3.83 -4.64 5.96
C CYS A 68 3.67 -5.92 6.79
N LEU A 69 2.55 -6.10 7.50
CA LEU A 69 2.27 -7.29 8.31
C LEU A 69 2.13 -8.56 7.45
N SER A 70 1.53 -8.44 6.27
CA SER A 70 1.39 -9.56 5.33
C SER A 70 2.75 -10.09 4.84
N THR A 71 3.74 -9.20 4.73
CA THR A 71 5.12 -9.55 4.36
C THR A 71 5.82 -10.35 5.47
N ILE A 72 5.61 -9.97 6.74
CA ILE A 72 6.13 -10.71 7.91
C ILE A 72 5.48 -12.10 8.01
N GLY A 73 4.18 -12.19 7.73
CA GLY A 73 3.47 -13.47 7.64
C GLY A 73 4.08 -14.43 6.61
N GLY A 74 4.51 -13.90 5.46
CA GLY A 74 5.21 -14.67 4.43
C GLY A 74 6.51 -15.33 4.89
N TYR A 75 7.26 -14.66 5.78
CA TYR A 75 8.49 -15.19 6.38
C TYR A 75 8.19 -16.36 7.33
N ILE A 76 7.14 -16.25 8.13
CA ILE A 76 6.71 -17.29 9.08
C ILE A 76 6.18 -18.53 8.32
N ILE A 77 5.43 -18.32 7.23
CA ILE A 77 4.84 -19.41 6.43
C ILE A 77 5.91 -20.24 5.71
N ALA A 78 7.06 -19.65 5.35
CA ALA A 78 8.19 -20.41 4.82
C ALA A 78 8.66 -21.54 5.77
N ASN A 79 8.44 -21.36 7.07
CA ASN A 79 8.77 -22.34 8.11
C ASN A 79 7.63 -23.35 8.39
N CYS A 80 6.38 -23.03 8.01
CA CYS A 80 5.21 -23.88 8.19
C CYS A 80 4.74 -24.47 6.85
N ILE A 81 5.38 -25.57 6.44
CA ILE A 81 5.17 -26.24 5.14
C ILE A 81 3.80 -26.96 5.12
N SER A 82 2.73 -26.22 4.87
CA SER A 82 1.41 -26.73 4.52
C SER A 82 1.00 -26.20 3.15
N ASN A 83 0.61 -27.10 2.22
CA ASN A 83 0.24 -26.73 0.85
C ASN A 83 -0.99 -25.80 0.80
N SER A 84 -1.91 -25.94 1.76
CA SER A 84 -3.13 -25.12 1.88
C SER A 84 -2.80 -23.68 2.32
N THR A 85 -1.90 -23.53 3.29
CA THR A 85 -1.47 -22.24 3.81
C THR A 85 -0.78 -21.39 2.74
N LEU A 86 -0.03 -22.03 1.84
CA LEU A 86 0.61 -21.37 0.70
C LEU A 86 -0.42 -20.79 -0.28
N CYS A 87 -1.52 -21.51 -0.54
CA CYS A 87 -2.59 -21.02 -1.43
C CYS A 87 -3.29 -19.78 -0.86
N PHE A 88 -3.66 -19.82 0.43
CA PHE A 88 -4.25 -18.65 1.11
C PHE A 88 -3.34 -17.43 1.05
N TYR A 89 -2.04 -17.64 1.21
CA TYR A 89 -1.04 -16.58 1.13
C TYR A 89 -0.91 -15.97 -0.27
N ILE A 90 -0.88 -16.80 -1.31
CA ILE A 90 -0.85 -16.33 -2.71
C ILE A 90 -2.11 -15.50 -3.01
N VAL A 91 -3.29 -15.98 -2.60
CA VAL A 91 -4.55 -15.23 -2.77
C VAL A 91 -4.50 -13.89 -2.04
N ALA A 92 -4.01 -13.87 -0.79
CA ALA A 92 -3.86 -12.63 -0.03
C ALA A 92 -2.93 -11.62 -0.72
N ILE A 93 -1.77 -12.06 -1.23
CA ILE A 93 -0.86 -11.20 -2.01
C ILE A 93 -1.54 -10.68 -3.28
N CYS A 94 -2.26 -11.53 -4.02
CA CYS A 94 -3.00 -11.10 -5.21
C CYS A 94 -4.03 -10.02 -4.87
N CYS A 95 -4.80 -10.20 -3.80
CA CYS A 95 -5.74 -9.18 -3.33
C CYS A 95 -5.04 -7.86 -2.98
N LEU A 96 -3.87 -7.92 -2.34
CA LEU A 96 -3.09 -6.72 -2.01
C LEU A 96 -2.55 -6.01 -3.27
N LEU A 97 -2.09 -6.76 -4.29
CA LEU A 97 -1.69 -6.20 -5.58
C LEU A 97 -2.85 -5.46 -6.27
N PHE A 98 -4.04 -6.08 -6.30
CA PHE A 98 -5.23 -5.43 -6.87
C PHE A 98 -5.60 -4.15 -6.13
N LEU A 99 -5.47 -4.14 -4.80
CA LEU A 99 -5.72 -2.96 -3.98
C LEU A 99 -4.73 -1.84 -4.29
N GLU A 100 -3.44 -2.14 -4.45
CA GLU A 100 -2.42 -1.16 -4.83
C GLU A 100 -2.72 -0.53 -6.20
N VAL A 101 -3.05 -1.35 -7.20
CA VAL A 101 -3.43 -0.87 -8.54
C VAL A 101 -4.70 0.00 -8.47
N ALA A 102 -5.71 -0.43 -7.72
CA ALA A 102 -6.94 0.33 -7.55
C ALA A 102 -6.68 1.71 -6.91
N VAL A 103 -5.79 1.78 -5.92
CA VAL A 103 -5.36 3.02 -5.28
C VAL A 103 -4.64 3.93 -6.28
N ILE A 104 -3.70 3.41 -7.07
CA ILE A 104 -2.98 4.17 -8.09
C ILE A 104 -3.95 4.75 -9.12
N VAL A 105 -4.90 3.92 -9.59
CA VAL A 105 -5.94 4.34 -10.55
C VAL A 105 -6.83 5.41 -9.94
N ALA A 106 -7.28 5.23 -8.69
CA ALA A 106 -8.09 6.22 -7.99
C ALA A 106 -7.37 7.57 -7.82
N ILE A 107 -6.07 7.55 -7.48
CA ILE A 107 -5.25 8.76 -7.41
C ILE A 107 -5.13 9.41 -8.79
N PHE A 108 -4.86 8.61 -9.82
CA PHE A 108 -4.70 9.10 -11.20
C PHE A 108 -5.96 9.78 -11.74
N PHE A 109 -7.14 9.21 -11.44
CA PHE A 109 -8.43 9.82 -11.79
C PHE A 109 -8.77 11.05 -10.95
N LYS A 110 -8.33 11.11 -9.69
CA LYS A 110 -8.58 12.27 -8.82
C LYS A 110 -7.64 13.44 -9.11
N ILE A 111 -6.55 13.22 -9.86
CA ILE A 111 -5.68 14.29 -10.34
C ILE A 111 -6.39 14.99 -11.50
N ASP A 112 -6.77 16.25 -11.26
CA ASP A 112 -7.37 17.14 -12.26
C ASP A 112 -6.26 17.64 -13.20
N TRP A 113 -5.92 16.82 -14.21
CA TRP A 113 -4.81 17.08 -15.15
C TRP A 113 -4.89 18.45 -15.83
N GLY A 114 -6.11 19.01 -15.97
CA GLY A 114 -6.32 20.36 -16.52
C GLY A 114 -5.69 21.48 -15.69
N LYS A 115 -5.62 21.34 -14.36
CA LYS A 115 -4.99 22.35 -13.49
C LYS A 115 -3.48 22.17 -13.35
N VAL A 116 -3.00 20.92 -13.46
CA VAL A 116 -1.55 20.62 -13.43
C VAL A 116 -0.88 21.12 -14.71
N CYS A 117 -1.50 20.94 -15.87
CA CYS A 117 -0.95 21.45 -17.14
C CYS A 117 -0.83 22.99 -17.18
N LEU A 118 -1.79 23.72 -16.60
CA LEU A 118 -1.82 25.19 -16.56
C LEU A 118 -0.80 25.82 -15.58
N LEU A 119 -0.14 25.02 -14.74
CA LEU A 119 0.85 25.51 -13.78
C LEU A 119 2.29 25.33 -14.31
N TYR A 120 2.46 24.54 -15.37
CA TYR A 120 3.74 24.24 -16.00
C TYR A 120 3.90 24.83 -17.42
N PHE A 121 2.84 25.45 -17.96
CA PHE A 121 2.84 26.25 -19.19
C PHE A 121 2.25 27.63 -18.91
#